data_AF-A0A6B3HRG5-F1
#
_entry.id   AF-A0A6B3HRG5-F1
#
_cell.length_a   1.000
_cell.length_b   1.000
_cell.length_c   1.000
_cell.angle_alpha   90.00
_cell.angle_beta   90.00
_cell.angle_gamma   90.00
#
_symmetry.space_group_name_H-M   'P 1'
#
loop_
_entity.id
_entity.type
_entity.pdbx_description
1 polymer ?
#
loop_
_entity_poly.entity_id
_entity_poly.type
_entity_poly.pdbx_seq_one_letter_code
_entity_poly.pdbx_strand_id
1 'polypeptide(L)'
;MMAATKRIALGVMTTVLVAVLAGCSGAGSGGSAPGGSGAGAEKGAHGAKENAPQAAPKNAVKLIGDGSTAFTGAQPKMPAAQRLAPGQKPPQFVVFSWDGAGEDSQKLFSHFRGVAKKYNASMTYF
;
A
#
# COMPACT_ATOMS: atom_id res chain seq x y z
N MET A 1 -31.92 -46.78 35.08
CA MET A 1 -30.75 -46.47 35.90
C MET A 1 -29.66 -45.86 35.00
N MET A 2 -29.15 -44.70 35.42
CA MET A 2 -27.86 -44.10 35.04
C MET A 2 -27.62 -43.71 33.58
N ALA A 3 -28.26 -42.62 33.16
CA ALA A 3 -27.66 -41.67 32.24
C ALA A 3 -26.49 -40.96 32.96
N ALA A 4 -25.26 -41.44 32.78
CA ALA A 4 -24.08 -40.84 33.43
C ALA A 4 -22.79 -41.16 32.68
N THR A 5 -22.60 -40.57 31.49
CA THR A 5 -21.23 -40.41 30.95
C THR A 5 -21.15 -39.14 30.10
N LYS A 6 -21.30 -37.98 30.76
CA LYS A 6 -20.78 -36.70 30.27
C LYS A 6 -19.69 -36.24 31.23
N ARG A 7 -18.61 -35.67 30.68
CA ARG A 7 -17.59 -34.80 31.30
C ARG A 7 -16.31 -35.46 31.85
N ILE A 8 -15.41 -35.82 30.95
CA ILE A 8 -13.94 -35.89 31.17
C ILE A 8 -13.35 -35.61 29.77
N ALA A 9 -12.51 -34.62 29.44
CA ALA A 9 -11.51 -33.88 30.19
C ALA A 9 -11.44 -32.42 29.70
N LEU A 10 -11.42 -31.47 30.63
CA LEU A 10 -10.79 -30.17 30.44
C LEU A 10 -9.27 -30.39 30.46
N GLY A 11 -8.60 -30.12 29.33
CA GLY A 11 -7.14 -30.10 29.24
C GLY A 11 -6.63 -28.66 29.22
N VAL A 12 -6.28 -28.16 30.40
CA VAL A 12 -5.55 -26.91 30.65
C VAL A 12 -4.14 -27.04 30.09
N MET A 13 -3.72 -26.14 29.19
CA MET A 13 -2.29 -25.79 29.02
C MET A 13 -2.15 -24.32 28.64
N THR A 14 -2.11 -23.48 29.68
CA THR A 14 -1.57 -22.12 29.64
C THR A 14 -0.05 -22.20 29.71
N THR A 15 0.66 -21.96 28.61
CA THR A 15 2.13 -21.84 28.62
C THR A 15 2.56 -20.39 28.42
N VAL A 16 2.82 -19.77 29.58
CA VAL A 16 3.92 -18.86 29.94
C VAL A 16 4.38 -17.81 28.91
N LEU A 17 4.10 -16.56 29.29
CA LEU A 17 4.67 -15.31 28.78
C LEU A 17 6.16 -15.19 29.18
N VAL A 18 7.05 -14.88 28.23
CA VAL A 18 8.39 -14.33 28.53
C VAL A 18 8.61 -13.09 27.66
N ALA A 19 8.79 -11.94 28.32
CA ALA A 19 9.17 -10.67 27.74
C ALA A 19 10.63 -10.37 28.07
N VAL A 20 11.46 -9.95 27.10
CA VAL A 20 12.63 -9.09 27.36
C VAL A 20 12.89 -8.17 26.16
N LEU A 21 13.14 -6.90 26.49
CA LEU A 21 13.37 -5.72 25.67
C LEU A 21 14.81 -5.59 25.13
N ALA A 22 14.98 -4.60 24.24
CA ALA A 22 16.17 -3.77 24.01
C ALA A 22 17.13 -4.14 22.86
N GLY A 23 17.18 -3.23 21.88
CA GLY A 23 18.15 -3.21 20.79
C GLY A 23 18.10 -1.91 19.98
N CYS A 24 17.90 -0.77 20.63
CA CYS A 24 18.13 0.55 20.03
C CYS A 24 19.34 1.18 20.75
N SER A 25 20.21 1.86 20.00
CA SER A 25 21.43 2.58 20.43
C SER A 25 22.74 1.80 20.27
N GLY A 26 23.26 1.77 19.04
CA GLY A 26 24.70 1.72 18.80
C GLY A 26 25.23 3.14 18.63
N ALA A 27 25.61 3.79 19.73
CA ALA A 27 26.42 4.99 19.74
C ALA A 27 27.88 4.59 20.01
N GLY A 28 28.78 5.04 19.15
CA GLY A 28 30.23 5.05 19.36
C GLY A 28 30.81 6.04 18.33
N SER A 29 30.98 7.30 18.71
CA SER A 29 32.24 7.89 19.22
C SER A 29 33.29 8.02 18.13
N GLY A 30 33.82 9.17 17.75
CA GLY A 30 33.79 10.53 18.28
C GLY A 30 34.84 11.33 17.49
N GLY A 31 34.86 12.65 17.62
CA GLY A 31 35.95 13.48 17.07
C GLY A 31 35.49 14.83 16.56
N SER A 32 35.62 15.85 17.40
CA SER A 32 35.28 17.25 17.18
C SER A 32 36.22 17.98 16.19
N ALA A 33 35.61 18.73 15.25
CA ALA A 33 35.96 20.07 14.73
C ALA A 33 37.37 20.36 14.11
N PRO A 34 37.57 21.50 13.39
CA PRO A 34 36.73 22.16 12.36
C PRO A 34 37.53 22.58 11.09
N GLY A 35 36.82 22.88 9.99
CA GLY A 35 37.18 23.94 9.05
C GLY A 35 38.19 23.67 7.92
N GLY A 36 37.91 24.28 6.76
CA GLY A 36 38.96 24.78 5.85
C GLY A 36 39.21 23.98 4.57
N SER A 37 38.53 24.39 3.50
CA SER A 37 38.96 24.45 2.09
C SER A 37 40.30 23.82 1.67
N GLY A 38 40.28 22.99 0.64
CA GLY A 38 41.48 22.65 -0.13
C GLY A 38 41.18 21.70 -1.28
N ALA A 39 41.35 22.19 -2.50
CA ALA A 39 41.16 21.47 -3.75
C ALA A 39 42.06 20.24 -3.88
N GLY A 40 41.55 19.18 -4.51
CA GLY A 40 42.31 18.01 -4.91
C GLY A 40 41.56 17.25 -5.99
N ALA A 41 41.84 17.62 -7.23
CA ALA A 41 41.36 16.96 -8.43
C ALA A 41 41.94 15.55 -8.51
N GLU A 42 41.10 14.55 -8.77
CA GLU A 42 41.51 13.39 -9.56
C GLU A 42 40.44 13.00 -10.57
N LYS A 43 40.97 12.58 -11.71
CA LYS A 43 40.43 12.67 -13.05
C LYS A 43 39.87 11.30 -13.42
N GLY A 44 38.56 11.16 -13.42
CA GLY A 44 37.86 10.01 -14.02
C GLY A 44 37.24 10.42 -15.35
N ALA A 45 38.03 10.44 -16.43
CA ALA A 45 37.51 10.68 -17.77
C ALA A 45 37.04 9.37 -18.40
N HIS A 46 35.72 9.17 -18.51
CA HIS A 46 35.14 8.27 -19.50
C HIS A 46 33.80 8.81 -20.02
N GLY A 47 33.86 9.39 -21.22
CA GLY A 47 32.80 9.39 -22.25
C GLY A 47 31.40 9.76 -21.81
N ALA A 48 31.09 11.06 -21.77
CA ALA A 48 29.72 11.53 -21.91
C ALA A 48 29.24 11.20 -23.34
N LYS A 49 28.58 10.05 -23.53
CA LYS A 49 27.61 9.92 -24.60
C LYS A 49 26.40 10.74 -24.15
N GLU A 50 26.23 11.87 -24.82
CA GLU A 50 25.06 12.74 -24.75
C GLU A 50 23.83 11.91 -25.14
N ASN A 51 23.21 11.27 -24.14
CA ASN A 51 21.86 10.76 -24.29
C ASN A 51 20.97 12.00 -24.27
N ALA A 52 20.37 12.30 -25.42
CA ALA A 52 19.32 13.30 -25.56
C ALA A 52 18.34 13.19 -24.37
N PRO A 53 17.81 14.31 -23.84
CA PRO A 53 16.89 14.27 -22.72
C PRO A 53 15.75 13.31 -23.08
N GLN A 54 15.69 12.19 -22.37
CA GLN A 54 14.64 11.20 -22.55
C GLN A 54 13.32 11.95 -22.40
N ALA A 55 12.52 11.96 -23.47
CA ALA A 55 11.27 12.69 -23.51
C ALA A 55 10.51 12.43 -22.20
N ALA A 56 10.18 13.51 -21.50
CA ALA A 56 9.44 13.42 -20.25
C ALA A 56 8.24 12.49 -20.46
N PRO A 57 7.98 11.55 -19.52
CA PRO A 57 6.87 10.62 -19.67
C PRO A 57 5.61 11.41 -20.03
N LYS A 58 4.92 10.99 -21.10
CA LYS A 58 3.79 11.73 -21.71
C LYS A 58 2.64 12.03 -20.74
N ASN A 59 2.66 11.41 -19.56
CA ASN A 59 1.76 11.69 -18.46
C ASN A 59 2.59 12.22 -17.29
N ALA A 60 2.82 13.54 -17.27
CA ALA A 60 3.35 14.18 -16.07
C ALA A 60 2.39 13.89 -14.91
N VAL A 61 2.91 13.22 -13.89
CA VAL A 61 2.20 12.90 -12.65
C VAL A 61 1.75 14.23 -12.01
N LYS A 62 0.47 14.57 -12.12
CA LYS A 62 -0.07 15.85 -11.63
C LYS A 62 -0.46 15.69 -10.17
N LEU A 63 0.30 16.28 -9.25
CA LEU A 63 -0.07 16.28 -7.83
C LEU A 63 -1.43 16.96 -7.61
N ILE A 64 -2.25 16.40 -6.71
CA ILE A 64 -3.60 16.91 -6.42
C ILE A 64 -3.55 18.11 -5.46
N GLY A 65 -2.56 18.14 -4.55
CA GLY A 65 -2.27 19.29 -3.68
C GLY A 65 -3.07 19.36 -2.38
N ASP A 66 -3.80 18.30 -2.03
CA ASP A 66 -4.61 18.16 -0.81
C ASP A 66 -3.96 17.24 0.25
N GLY A 67 -2.72 16.79 0.01
CA GLY A 67 -2.04 15.78 0.81
C GLY A 67 -2.28 14.34 0.34
N SER A 68 -3.14 14.13 -0.66
CA SER A 68 -3.30 12.84 -1.35
C SER A 68 -2.17 12.60 -2.37
N THR A 69 -2.29 11.54 -3.17
CA THR A 69 -1.32 11.19 -4.22
C THR A 69 -1.47 12.10 -5.45
N ALA A 70 -1.16 11.58 -6.63
CA ALA A 70 -1.23 12.31 -7.87
C ALA A 70 -2.41 11.86 -8.74
N PHE A 71 -2.93 12.78 -9.53
CA PHE A 71 -3.82 12.47 -10.63
C PHE A 71 -3.05 11.72 -11.72
N THR A 72 -3.36 10.44 -11.87
CA THR A 72 -2.79 9.54 -12.87
C THR A 72 -3.68 9.37 -14.11
N GLY A 73 -4.77 10.14 -14.20
CA GLY A 73 -5.76 10.06 -15.27
C GLY A 73 -7.09 9.47 -14.79
N ALA A 74 -8.08 9.47 -15.67
CA ALA A 74 -9.38 8.85 -15.41
C ALA A 74 -9.25 7.32 -15.43
N GLN A 75 -9.90 6.64 -14.48
CA GLN A 75 -9.95 5.19 -14.50
C GLN A 75 -10.78 4.70 -15.71
N PRO A 76 -10.27 3.72 -16.48
CA PRO A 76 -10.99 3.23 -17.64
C PRO A 76 -12.26 2.48 -17.22
N LYS A 77 -13.28 2.50 -18.09
CA LYS A 77 -14.54 1.74 -17.93
C LYS A 77 -15.35 2.12 -16.68
N MET A 78 -15.13 3.31 -16.13
CA MET A 78 -15.99 3.84 -15.08
C MET A 78 -17.32 4.35 -15.66
N PRO A 79 -18.46 4.07 -15.00
CA PRO A 79 -19.73 4.65 -15.40
C PRO A 79 -19.69 6.17 -15.23
N ALA A 80 -20.27 6.88 -16.21
CA ALA A 80 -20.39 8.33 -16.14
C ALA A 80 -21.45 8.71 -15.11
N ALA A 81 -21.10 9.57 -14.15
CA ALA A 81 -22.08 10.15 -13.24
C ALA A 81 -23.01 11.08 -14.02
N GLN A 82 -24.32 10.87 -13.91
CA GLN A 82 -25.34 11.68 -14.56
C GLN A 82 -26.12 12.48 -13.52
N ARG A 83 -26.45 13.72 -13.86
CA ARG A 83 -27.28 14.57 -13.01
C ARG A 83 -28.73 14.06 -13.06
N LEU A 84 -29.33 13.92 -11.87
CA LEU A 84 -30.73 13.54 -11.75
C LEU A 84 -31.66 14.69 -12.18
N ALA A 85 -32.78 14.35 -12.79
CA ALA A 85 -33.85 15.31 -13.06
C ALA A 85 -34.53 15.75 -11.75
N PRO A 86 -35.16 16.94 -11.70
CA PRO A 86 -35.94 17.36 -10.54
C PRO A 86 -37.01 16.32 -10.17
N GLY A 87 -37.09 15.94 -8.90
CA GLY A 87 -38.05 14.94 -8.40
C GLY A 87 -37.68 13.47 -8.65
N GLN A 88 -36.58 13.20 -9.37
CA GLN A 88 -36.11 11.83 -9.57
C GLN A 88 -35.50 11.26 -8.29
N LYS A 89 -35.97 10.08 -7.86
CA LYS A 89 -35.39 9.37 -6.72
C LYS A 89 -33.96 8.90 -7.07
N PRO A 90 -32.95 9.17 -6.22
CA PRO A 90 -31.60 8.67 -6.45
C PRO A 90 -31.53 7.14 -6.48
N PRO A 91 -30.66 6.56 -7.33
CA PRO A 91 -30.43 5.12 -7.32
C PRO A 91 -29.82 4.70 -5.98
N GLN A 92 -30.27 3.57 -5.45
CA GLN A 92 -29.58 2.90 -4.35
C GLN A 92 -28.38 2.16 -4.93
N PHE A 93 -27.22 2.35 -4.34
CA PHE A 93 -26.02 1.59 -4.68
C PHE A 93 -25.31 1.13 -3.41
N VAL A 94 -24.42 0.15 -3.58
CA VAL A 94 -23.53 -0.38 -2.56
C VAL A 94 -22.11 -0.19 -3.06
N VAL A 95 -21.21 0.28 -2.19
CA VAL A 95 -19.80 0.45 -2.52
C VAL A 95 -19.00 -0.65 -1.83
N PHE A 96 -18.19 -1.37 -2.61
CA PHE A 96 -17.19 -2.29 -2.10
C PHE A 96 -15.82 -1.61 -2.19
N SER A 97 -15.18 -1.38 -1.04
CA SER A 97 -13.85 -0.81 -0.93
C SER A 97 -12.92 -1.74 -0.16
N TRP A 98 -11.67 -1.80 -0.58
CA TRP A 98 -10.63 -2.61 0.03
C TRP A 98 -9.41 -1.73 0.33
N ASP A 99 -8.93 -1.76 1.56
CA ASP A 99 -7.64 -1.19 1.93
C ASP A 99 -6.57 -2.28 1.92
N GLY A 100 -5.38 -1.96 1.40
CA GLY A 100 -4.29 -2.92 1.34
C GLY A 100 -4.48 -3.94 0.22
N ALA A 101 -4.83 -3.46 -0.97
CA ALA A 101 -5.04 -4.29 -2.17
C ALA A 101 -3.73 -4.85 -2.76
N GLY A 102 -2.91 -5.47 -1.90
CA GLY A 102 -1.74 -6.25 -2.27
C GLY A 102 -2.11 -7.71 -2.50
N GLU A 103 -1.28 -8.40 -3.28
CA GLU A 103 -1.37 -9.85 -3.44
C GLU A 103 -0.23 -10.51 -2.65
N ASP A 104 -0.57 -11.50 -1.84
CA ASP A 104 0.37 -12.35 -1.13
C ASP A 104 0.15 -13.84 -1.48
N SER A 105 0.77 -14.73 -0.72
CA SER A 105 0.62 -16.18 -0.93
C SER A 105 -0.82 -16.71 -0.77
N GLN A 106 -1.71 -15.98 -0.09
CA GLN A 106 -3.11 -16.35 0.11
C GLN A 106 -3.99 -16.05 -1.10
N LYS A 107 -3.53 -15.18 -2.01
CA LYS A 107 -4.19 -14.83 -3.27
C LYS A 107 -5.60 -14.24 -3.16
N LEU A 108 -5.85 -13.50 -2.08
CA LEU A 108 -7.16 -12.91 -1.84
C LEU A 108 -7.50 -11.82 -2.86
N PHE A 109 -6.55 -10.98 -3.25
CA PHE A 109 -6.83 -9.92 -4.22
C PHE A 109 -7.17 -10.49 -5.60
N SER A 110 -6.43 -11.49 -6.08
CA SER A 110 -6.78 -12.25 -7.29
C SER A 110 -8.17 -12.87 -7.21
N HIS A 111 -8.51 -13.47 -6.07
CA HIS A 111 -9.83 -14.05 -5.84
C HIS A 111 -10.95 -13.01 -5.99
N PHE A 112 -10.86 -11.88 -5.28
CA PHE A 112 -11.90 -10.85 -5.32
C PHE A 112 -12.00 -10.13 -6.67
N ARG A 113 -10.89 -9.99 -7.41
CA ARG A 113 -10.96 -9.56 -8.82
C ARG A 113 -11.73 -10.54 -9.69
N GLY A 114 -11.59 -11.85 -9.43
CA GLY A 114 -12.38 -12.89 -10.09
C GLY A 114 -13.87 -12.81 -9.75
N VAL A 115 -14.19 -12.61 -8.47
CA VAL A 115 -15.58 -12.39 -7.99
C VAL A 115 -16.20 -11.16 -8.65
N ALA A 116 -15.47 -10.04 -8.68
CA ALA A 116 -15.90 -8.80 -9.34
C ALA A 116 -16.25 -9.04 -10.81
N LYS A 117 -15.39 -9.77 -11.55
CA LYS A 117 -15.65 -10.12 -12.94
C LYS A 117 -16.85 -11.05 -13.11
N LYS A 118 -17.00 -12.06 -12.25
CA LYS A 118 -18.11 -13.03 -12.30
C LYS A 118 -19.47 -12.37 -12.13
N TYR A 119 -19.57 -11.40 -11.22
CA TYR A 119 -20.85 -10.73 -10.90
C TYR A 119 -20.99 -9.36 -11.56
N ASN A 120 -20.07 -8.98 -12.45
CA ASN A 120 -20.04 -7.66 -13.07
C ASN A 120 -20.13 -6.52 -12.03
N ALA A 121 -19.41 -6.68 -10.92
CA ALA A 121 -19.37 -5.72 -9.82
C ALA A 121 -18.14 -4.83 -9.95
N SER A 122 -18.35 -3.51 -9.79
CA SER A 122 -17.27 -2.53 -9.65
C SER A 122 -16.82 -2.47 -8.19
N MET A 123 -15.51 -2.51 -7.96
CA MET A 123 -14.91 -2.42 -6.62
C MET A 123 -13.75 -1.42 -6.64
N THR A 124 -13.55 -0.73 -5.52
CA THR A 124 -12.45 0.22 -5.32
C THR A 124 -11.37 -0.41 -4.45
N TYR A 125 -10.11 -0.20 -4.82
CA TYR A 125 -8.94 -0.77 -4.17
C TYR A 125 -7.96 0.36 -3.85
N PHE A 126 -7.56 0.46 -2.59
CA PHE A 126 -6.60 1.42 -2.07
C PHE A 126 -5.26 0.76 -1.74
#